data_AF-A0A2A7MTD0-F1
#
_entry.id   AF-A0A2A7MTD0-F1
#
_cell.length_a   1.000
_cell.length_b   1.000
_cell.length_c   1.000
_cell.angle_alpha   90.00
_cell.angle_beta   90.00
_cell.angle_gamma   90.00
#
_symmetry.space_group_name_H-M   'P 1'
#
loop_
_entity.id
_entity.type
_entity.pdbx_description
1 polymer ?
#
loop_
_entity_poly.entity_id
_entity_poly.type
_entity_poly.pdbx_seq_one_letter_code
_entity_poly.pdbx_strand_id
1 'polypeptide(L)'
;MMSAATVDAHADGMWAKHGAADGRIEGAQKGVPTGSALALSAAVTKWQTDSTALFGRLVEHSQALRAGALAYEQTDQQSAEAIDAVADQTTAVDLGL
;
A
#
# COMPACT_ATOMS: atom_id res chain seq x y z
N MET A 1 0.30 7.82 -9.88
CA MET A 1 0.69 7.64 -8.46
C MET A 1 -0.39 7.94 -7.41
N MET A 2 -1.53 8.54 -7.77
CA MET A 2 -2.61 8.87 -6.82
C MET A 2 -3.10 7.67 -5.99
N SER A 3 -3.23 6.48 -6.59
CA SER A 3 -3.71 5.29 -5.88
C SER A 3 -2.79 4.84 -4.73
N ALA A 4 -1.46 4.84 -4.95
CA ALA A 4 -0.51 4.47 -3.90
C ALA A 4 -0.52 5.47 -2.75
N ALA A 5 -0.59 6.77 -3.05
CA ALA A 5 -0.71 7.83 -2.05
C ALA A 5 -2.01 7.73 -1.23
N THR A 6 -3.12 7.36 -1.87
CA THR A 6 -4.38 7.09 -1.16
C THR A 6 -4.26 5.92 -0.20
N VAL A 7 -3.57 4.84 -0.60
CA VAL A 7 -3.33 3.68 0.28
C VAL A 7 -2.45 4.08 1.48
N ASP A 8 -1.42 4.89 1.27
CA ASP A 8 -0.57 5.39 2.37
C ASP A 8 -1.39 6.25 3.35
N ALA A 9 -2.22 7.16 2.85
CA ALA A 9 -3.10 7.97 3.70
C ALA A 9 -4.09 7.12 4.51
N HIS A 10 -4.59 6.01 3.93
CA HIS A 10 -5.39 5.04 4.66
C HIS A 10 -4.58 4.27 5.71
N ALA A 11 -3.33 3.90 5.42
CA ALA A 11 -2.44 3.25 6.36
C ALA A 11 -2.15 4.15 7.57
N ASP A 12 -1.80 5.41 7.34
CA ASP A 12 -1.55 6.41 8.39
C ASP A 12 -2.82 6.66 9.23
N GLY A 13 -3.96 6.83 8.56
CA GLY A 13 -5.24 7.04 9.22
C GLY A 13 -5.69 5.84 10.07
N MET A 14 -5.42 4.62 9.61
CA MET A 14 -5.68 3.41 10.38
C MET A 14 -4.75 3.36 11.59
N TRP A 15 -3.45 3.54 11.40
CA TRP A 15 -2.45 3.48 12.46
C TRP A 15 -2.75 4.47 13.59
N ALA A 16 -3.07 5.72 13.25
CA ALA A 16 -3.43 6.74 14.22
C ALA A 16 -4.69 6.37 15.03
N LYS A 17 -5.75 5.89 14.36
CA LYS A 17 -7.01 5.51 15.03
C LYS A 17 -6.83 4.27 15.91
N HIS A 18 -6.03 3.31 15.46
CA HIS A 18 -5.76 2.09 16.21
C HIS A 18 -4.86 2.35 17.41
N GLY A 19 -3.81 3.16 17.28
CA GLY A 19 -3.00 3.61 18.41
C GLY A 19 -3.80 4.40 19.45
N ALA A 20 -4.76 5.23 19.01
CA ALA A 20 -5.69 5.90 19.94
C ALA A 20 -6.66 4.93 20.63
N ALA A 21 -7.00 3.79 20.02
CA ALA A 21 -7.77 2.74 20.67
C ALA A 21 -6.92 2.02 21.74
N ASP A 22 -5.66 1.70 21.43
CA ASP A 22 -4.72 1.09 22.38
C ASP A 22 -4.58 1.94 23.65
N GLY A 23 -4.32 3.24 23.51
CA GLY A 23 -4.18 4.14 24.66
C GLY A 23 -5.46 4.22 25.51
N ARG A 24 -6.65 4.13 24.91
CA ARG A 24 -7.92 4.06 25.66
C ARG A 24 -8.07 2.74 26.40
N ILE A 25 -7.63 1.63 25.81
CA ILE A 25 -7.68 0.32 26.46
C ILE A 25 -6.72 0.26 27.64
N GLU A 26 -5.49 0.72 27.48
CA GLU A 26 -4.49 0.84 28.56
C GLU A 26 -5.01 1.71 29.71
N GLY A 27 -5.66 2.84 29.39
CA GLY A 27 -6.29 3.71 30.39
C GLY A 27 -7.41 3.02 31.17
N ALA A 28 -8.20 2.17 30.52
CA ALA A 28 -9.33 1.47 31.14
C ALA A 28 -8.92 0.27 32.01
N GLN A 29 -7.73 -0.32 31.79
CA GLN A 29 -7.29 -1.55 32.49
C GLN A 29 -7.30 -1.44 34.01
N LYS A 30 -7.06 -0.23 34.57
CA LYS A 30 -7.01 0.00 36.02
C LYS A 30 -8.33 -0.29 36.75
N GLY A 31 -9.46 -0.32 36.04
CA GLY A 31 -10.79 -0.53 36.62
C GLY A 31 -11.37 -1.94 36.43
N VAL A 32 -10.61 -2.86 35.82
CA VAL A 32 -11.15 -4.14 35.35
C VAL A 32 -10.91 -5.26 36.38
N PRO A 33 -11.95 -6.03 36.78
CA PRO A 33 -11.77 -7.21 37.64
C PRO A 33 -10.81 -8.24 37.04
N THR A 34 -10.06 -8.97 37.87
CA THR A 34 -8.94 -9.84 37.43
C THR A 34 -9.27 -10.81 36.30
N GLY A 35 -10.43 -11.48 36.34
CA GLY A 35 -10.85 -12.39 35.26
C GLY A 35 -11.09 -11.67 33.93
N SER A 36 -11.71 -10.49 33.98
CA SER A 36 -11.91 -9.62 32.81
C SER A 36 -10.60 -9.00 32.33
N ALA A 37 -9.61 -8.81 33.21
CA ALA A 37 -8.30 -8.26 32.84
C ALA A 37 -7.51 -9.22 31.96
N LEU A 38 -7.57 -10.54 32.23
CA LEU A 38 -6.96 -11.56 31.37
C LEU A 38 -7.61 -11.60 29.99
N ALA A 39 -8.94 -11.59 29.93
CA ALA A 39 -9.67 -11.57 28.67
C ALA A 39 -9.38 -10.30 27.86
N LEU A 40 -9.33 -9.14 28.53
CA LEU A 40 -8.97 -7.87 27.92
C LEU A 40 -7.54 -7.88 27.37
N SER A 41 -6.57 -8.41 28.14
CA SER A 41 -5.18 -8.53 27.69
C SER A 41 -5.06 -9.38 26.43
N ALA A 42 -5.71 -10.54 26.39
CA ALA A 42 -5.73 -11.40 25.20
C ALA A 42 -6.36 -10.70 23.99
N ALA A 43 -7.46 -9.95 24.19
CA ALA A 43 -8.10 -9.18 23.14
C ALA A 43 -7.20 -8.07 22.61
N VAL A 44 -6.47 -7.37 23.48
CA VAL A 44 -5.48 -6.33 23.10
C VAL A 44 -4.34 -6.92 22.29
N THR A 45 -3.75 -8.03 22.75
CA THR A 45 -2.68 -8.71 22.00
C THR A 45 -3.13 -9.09 20.59
N LYS A 46 -4.34 -9.64 20.46
CA LYS A 46 -4.91 -9.98 19.14
C LYS A 46 -5.10 -8.72 18.29
N TRP A 47 -5.71 -7.68 18.86
CA TRP A 47 -5.93 -6.41 18.18
C TRP A 47 -4.63 -5.77 17.65
N GLN A 48 -3.58 -5.72 18.48
CA GLN A 48 -2.28 -5.16 18.10
C GLN A 48 -1.60 -5.99 17.00
N THR A 49 -1.68 -7.32 17.11
CA THR A 49 -1.18 -8.25 16.09
C THR A 49 -1.87 -8.02 14.74
N ASP A 50 -3.21 -7.97 14.75
CA ASP A 50 -4.00 -7.78 13.53
C ASP A 50 -3.78 -6.40 12.91
N SER A 51 -3.66 -5.35 13.75
CA SER A 51 -3.40 -3.97 13.32
C SER A 51 -2.04 -3.87 12.63
N THR A 52 -1.01 -4.47 13.21
CA THR A 52 0.34 -4.51 12.62
C THR A 52 0.33 -5.26 11.30
N ALA A 53 -0.33 -6.42 11.24
CA ALA A 53 -0.44 -7.20 10.01
C ALA A 53 -1.20 -6.45 8.92
N LEU A 54 -2.27 -5.74 9.27
CA LEU A 54 -3.04 -4.94 8.32
C LEU A 54 -2.25 -3.73 7.81
N PHE A 55 -1.51 -3.04 8.68
CA PHE A 55 -0.63 -1.95 8.27
C PHE A 55 0.44 -2.44 7.28
N GLY A 56 1.10 -3.57 7.58
CA GLY A 56 2.07 -4.19 6.68
C GLY A 56 1.50 -4.47 5.29
N ARG A 57 0.30 -5.06 5.21
CA ARG A 57 -0.39 -5.31 3.93
C ARG A 57 -0.70 -4.04 3.14
N LEU A 58 -1.07 -2.94 3.81
CA LEU A 58 -1.32 -1.66 3.14
C LEU A 58 -0.04 -1.08 2.54
N VAL A 59 1.08 -1.16 3.28
CA VAL A 59 2.40 -0.73 2.80
C VAL A 59 2.85 -1.58 1.60
N GLU A 60 2.72 -2.90 1.68
CA GLU A 60 3.02 -3.80 0.55
C GLU A 60 2.17 -3.46 -0.68
N HIS A 61 0.88 -3.19 -0.49
CA HIS A 61 -0.02 -2.82 -1.57
C HIS A 61 0.36 -1.49 -2.21
N SER A 62 0.73 -0.47 -1.42
CA SER A 62 1.15 0.83 -1.95
C SER A 62 2.48 0.73 -2.72
N GLN A 63 3.40 -0.14 -2.29
CA GLN A 63 4.62 -0.45 -3.03
C GLN A 63 4.32 -1.17 -4.35
N ALA A 64 3.45 -2.18 -4.33
CA ALA A 64 3.04 -2.90 -5.54
C ALA A 64 2.39 -1.98 -6.58
N LEU A 65 1.55 -1.02 -6.13
CA LEU A 65 0.96 -0.01 -7.02
C LEU A 65 2.01 0.90 -7.67
N ARG A 66 3.05 1.29 -6.93
CA ARG A 66 4.17 2.09 -7.48
C ARG A 66 4.98 1.27 -8.49
N ALA A 67 5.31 0.04 -8.14
CA ALA A 67 6.05 -0.87 -9.03
C ALA A 67 5.28 -1.13 -10.33
N GLY A 68 3.97 -1.39 -10.24
CA GLY A 68 3.11 -1.57 -11.41
C GLY A 68 3.05 -0.32 -12.29
N ALA A 69 2.93 0.87 -11.69
CA ALA A 69 2.93 2.13 -12.46
C ALA A 69 4.25 2.34 -13.25
N LEU A 70 5.40 2.06 -12.61
CA LEU A 70 6.70 2.13 -13.28
C LEU A 70 6.83 1.11 -14.42
N ALA A 71 6.34 -0.11 -14.22
CA ALA A 71 6.34 -1.15 -15.25
C ALA A 71 5.49 -0.76 -16.47
N TYR A 72 4.35 -0.12 -16.24
CA TYR A 72 3.52 0.41 -17.34
C TYR A 72 4.22 1.53 -18.10
N GLU A 73 4.81 2.50 -17.40
CA GLU A 73 5.55 3.62 -18.02
C GLU A 73 6.72 3.12 -18.85
N GLN A 74 7.49 2.16 -18.33
CA GLN A 74 8.59 1.53 -19.07
C GLN A 74 8.09 0.78 -20.32
N THR A 75 6.99 0.05 -20.19
CA THR A 75 6.40 -0.70 -21.33
C THR A 75 5.90 0.25 -22.41
N ASP A 76 5.24 1.34 -22.02
CA ASP A 76 4.74 2.36 -22.93
C ASP A 76 5.90 3.04 -23.69
N GLN A 77 6.97 3.42 -22.98
CA GLN A 77 8.16 3.99 -23.60
C GLN A 77 8.82 3.03 -24.59
N GLN A 78 9.04 1.77 -24.21
CA GLN A 78 9.63 0.76 -25.11
C GLN A 78 8.75 0.53 -26.35
N SER A 79 7.42 0.56 -26.18
CA SER A 79 6.49 0.39 -27.30
C SER A 79 6.56 1.60 -28.24
N ALA A 80 6.63 2.82 -27.70
CA ALA A 80 6.80 4.03 -28.50
C ALA A 80 8.13 4.00 -29.29
N GLU A 81 9.25 3.68 -28.64
CA GLU A 81 10.56 3.55 -29.30
C GLU A 81 10.55 2.50 -30.42
N ALA A 82 9.87 1.37 -30.21
CA ALA A 82 9.72 0.34 -31.23
C ALA A 82 8.86 0.81 -32.43
N ILE A 83 7.78 1.56 -32.16
CA ILE A 83 6.93 2.13 -33.21
C ILE A 83 7.72 3.15 -34.04
N ASP A 84 8.45 4.06 -33.39
CA ASP A 84 9.26 5.07 -34.06
C ASP A 84 10.35 4.41 -34.93
N ALA A 85 11.02 3.38 -34.42
CA ALA A 85 12.02 2.63 -35.18
C ALA A 85 11.44 1.95 -36.44
N VAL A 86 10.20 1.44 -36.37
CA VAL A 86 9.51 0.84 -37.52
C VAL A 86 9.05 1.93 -38.51
N ALA A 87 8.59 3.07 -38.01
CA ALA A 87 8.21 4.20 -38.86
C ALA A 87 9.40 4.70 -39.68
N ASP A 88 10.57 4.89 -39.05
CA ASP A 88 11.80 5.31 -39.70
C ASP A 88 12.31 4.29 -40.75
N GLN A 89 12.16 3.00 -40.48
CA GLN A 89 12.47 1.95 -41.47
C GLN A 89 11.53 2.00 -42.67
N THR A 90 10.25 2.29 -42.45
CA THR A 90 9.25 2.34 -43.52
C THR A 90 9.48 3.55 -44.42
N THR A 91 9.77 4.74 -43.86
CA THR A 91 10.16 5.92 -44.65
C THR A 91 11.48 5.71 -45.38
N ALA A 92 12.44 4.95 -44.84
CA ALA A 92 13.67 4.61 -45.56
C ALA A 92 13.43 3.65 -46.75
N VAL A 93 12.47 2.73 -46.63
CA VAL A 93 12.12 1.75 -47.69
C VAL A 93 11.20 2.35 -48.77
N ASP A 94 10.37 3.33 -48.42
CA ASP A 94 9.40 3.99 -49.33
C ASP A 94 10.00 5.13 -50.18
N LEU A 95 11.30 5.44 -50.04
CA LEU A 95 11.99 6.46 -50.86
C LEU A 95 12.66 5.89 -52.13
N GLY A 96 12.10 4.80 -52.66
CA GLY A 96 12.48 4.19 -53.93
C GLY A 96 11.60 4.58 -55.14
N LEU A 97 10.93 5.73 -55.09
CA LEU A 97 10.25 6.38 -56.23
C LEU A 97 10.72 7.83 -56.39
#